data_AF-A0A8H4JDC9-F1
#
_entry.id   AF-A0A8H4JDC9-F1
#
_cell.length_a   1.000
_cell.length_b   1.000
_cell.length_c   1.000
_cell.angle_alpha   90.00
_cell.angle_beta   90.00
_cell.angle_gamma   90.00
#
_symmetry.space_group_name_H-M   'P 1'
#
loop_
_entity.id
_entity.type
_entity.pdbx_description
1 polymer ?
#
loop_
_entity_poly.entity_id
_entity_poly.type
_entity_poly.pdbx_seq_one_letter_code
_entity_poly.pdbx_strand_id
1 'polypeptide(L)'
;MSLSQPTLQEASAHVFHEVLLNDARLAPPDKVHELGKMTVFDSLTIPTPYIPVRLKVTESSAALWALAATYANAIVHERYAIEQSATVNTDLASLFLVSGIVSRVDGKPLTDADLAARYSAYDLGHIFERWRFNCTNVYPTRDGRFFHLHGSRNSDKTLTIMKLPLCPPKMTDEMEIIQ
;
A
#
# COMPACT_ATOMS: atom_id res chain seq x y z
N MET A 1 34.00 -0.80 -14.96
CA MET A 1 32.84 0.06 -15.28
C MET A 1 31.80 -0.17 -14.20
N SER A 2 31.51 0.83 -13.37
CA SER A 2 30.37 0.74 -12.45
C SER A 2 29.11 0.77 -13.30
N LEU A 3 28.29 -0.29 -13.26
CA LEU A 3 26.96 -0.25 -13.84
C LEU A 3 26.20 0.88 -13.12
N SER A 4 25.72 1.87 -13.87
CA SER A 4 24.82 2.88 -13.32
C SER A 4 23.57 2.17 -12.79
N GLN A 5 23.12 2.54 -11.59
CA GLN A 5 21.86 1.99 -11.09
C GLN A 5 20.72 2.41 -12.02
N PRO A 6 19.78 1.50 -12.33
CA PRO A 6 18.61 1.85 -13.13
C PRO A 6 17.78 2.88 -12.38
N THR A 7 17.14 3.76 -13.13
CA THR A 7 16.11 4.65 -12.59
C THR A 7 14.90 3.86 -12.11
N LEU A 8 14.08 4.46 -11.24
CA LEU A 8 12.83 3.85 -10.78
C LEU A 8 11.90 3.50 -11.95
N GLN A 9 11.88 4.32 -13.00
CA GLN A 9 11.09 4.10 -14.20
C GLN A 9 11.60 2.88 -14.99
N GLU A 10 12.92 2.79 -15.23
CA GLU A 10 13.52 1.64 -15.91
C GLU A 10 13.33 0.34 -15.12
N ALA A 11 13.52 0.40 -13.81
CA ALA A 11 13.33 -0.75 -12.93
C ALA A 11 11.84 -1.18 -12.86
N SER A 12 10.91 -0.22 -12.87
CA SER A 12 9.46 -0.50 -12.97
C SER A 12 9.10 -1.14 -14.31
N ALA A 13 9.62 -0.59 -15.41
CA ALA A 13 9.41 -1.12 -16.75
C ALA A 13 9.96 -2.54 -16.88
N HIS A 14 11.12 -2.82 -16.30
CA HIS A 14 11.68 -4.16 -16.25
C HIS A 14 10.76 -5.14 -15.49
N VAL A 15 10.26 -4.78 -14.31
CA VAL A 15 9.31 -5.64 -13.57
C VAL A 15 8.02 -5.85 -14.36
N PHE A 16 7.49 -4.81 -15.00
CA PHE A 16 6.28 -4.92 -15.79
C PHE A 16 6.45 -5.83 -17.03
N HIS A 17 7.42 -5.55 -17.88
CA HIS A 17 7.60 -6.25 -19.14
C HIS A 17 8.20 -7.65 -18.98
N GLU A 18 9.22 -7.80 -18.14
CA GLU A 18 9.98 -9.05 -18.04
C GLU A 18 9.35 -10.04 -17.05
N VAL A 19 8.66 -9.53 -16.01
CA VAL A 19 8.09 -10.37 -14.95
C VAL A 19 6.58 -10.46 -15.10
N LEU A 20 5.84 -9.35 -14.97
CA LEU A 20 4.38 -9.40 -14.86
C LEU A 20 3.68 -9.83 -16.14
N LEU A 21 4.07 -9.29 -17.30
CA LEU A 21 3.49 -9.72 -18.57
C LEU A 21 3.80 -11.19 -18.85
N ASN A 22 4.98 -11.69 -18.47
CA ASN A 22 5.39 -13.07 -18.78
C ASN A 22 5.05 -14.08 -17.67
N ASP A 23 4.35 -13.69 -16.61
CA ASP A 23 4.03 -14.58 -15.49
C ASP A 23 2.91 -15.55 -15.87
N ALA A 24 3.26 -16.83 -16.03
CA ALA A 24 2.32 -17.90 -16.36
C ALA A 24 1.18 -18.07 -15.34
N ARG A 25 1.34 -17.61 -14.10
CA ARG A 25 0.30 -17.65 -13.07
C ARG A 25 -0.73 -16.54 -13.26
N LEU A 26 -0.32 -15.41 -13.83
CA LEU A 26 -1.22 -14.31 -14.20
C LEU A 26 -1.92 -14.59 -15.53
N ALA A 27 -1.23 -15.31 -16.44
CA ALA A 27 -1.73 -15.71 -17.75
C ALA A 27 -2.47 -14.57 -18.48
N PRO A 28 -1.82 -13.40 -18.69
CA PRO A 28 -2.50 -12.28 -19.32
C PRO A 28 -2.92 -12.63 -20.75
N PRO A 29 -4.11 -12.18 -21.21
CA PRO A 29 -4.56 -12.43 -22.58
C PRO A 29 -3.58 -11.86 -23.62
N ASP A 30 -3.55 -12.46 -24.81
CA ASP A 30 -2.70 -12.03 -25.93
C ASP A 30 -2.82 -10.52 -26.22
N LYS A 31 -4.05 -9.98 -26.10
CA LYS A 31 -4.28 -8.54 -26.33
C LYS A 31 -3.60 -7.66 -25.28
N VAL A 32 -3.51 -8.11 -24.03
CA VAL A 32 -2.80 -7.40 -22.96
C VAL A 32 -1.30 -7.45 -23.22
N HIS A 33 -0.75 -8.58 -23.67
CA HIS A 33 0.65 -8.66 -24.10
C HIS A 33 0.95 -7.70 -25.26
N GLU A 34 0.11 -7.72 -26.32
CA GLU A 34 0.25 -6.87 -27.50
C GLU A 34 0.26 -5.38 -27.15
N LEU A 35 -0.64 -4.98 -26.26
CA LEU A 35 -0.80 -3.59 -25.82
C LEU A 35 0.16 -3.18 -24.71
N GLY A 36 0.93 -4.10 -24.12
CA GLY A 36 1.89 -3.79 -23.07
C GLY A 36 2.90 -2.72 -23.48
N LYS A 37 3.32 -2.70 -24.75
CA LYS A 37 4.20 -1.66 -25.33
C LYS A 37 3.62 -0.25 -25.33
N MET A 38 2.29 -0.12 -25.21
CA MET A 38 1.58 1.17 -25.16
C MET A 38 1.46 1.72 -23.74
N THR A 39 1.96 0.98 -22.75
CA THR A 39 2.04 1.42 -21.35
C THR A 39 3.46 1.85 -21.06
N VAL A 40 3.65 3.14 -20.78
CA VAL A 40 4.96 3.77 -20.54
C VAL A 40 5.03 4.38 -19.15
N PHE A 41 6.23 4.68 -18.67
CA PHE A 41 6.47 5.32 -17.39
C PHE A 41 6.85 6.80 -17.59
N ASP A 42 6.29 7.67 -16.78
CA ASP A 42 6.50 9.13 -16.85
C ASP A 42 7.94 9.49 -16.49
N SER A 43 8.70 10.02 -17.45
CA SER A 43 10.11 10.40 -17.27
C SER A 43 10.31 11.63 -16.36
N LEU A 44 9.25 12.35 -16.02
CA LEU A 44 9.31 13.55 -15.16
C LEU A 44 9.23 13.22 -13.66
N THR A 45 9.02 11.96 -13.32
CA THR A 45 8.95 11.49 -11.92
C THR A 45 10.34 11.35 -11.29
N ILE A 46 10.39 11.25 -9.97
CA ILE A 46 11.66 11.11 -9.24
C ILE A 46 12.38 9.82 -9.70
N PRO A 47 13.61 9.92 -10.23
CA PRO A 47 14.27 8.76 -10.85
C PRO A 47 15.03 7.87 -9.85
N THR A 48 15.30 8.33 -8.64
CA THR A 48 16.08 7.60 -7.63
C THR A 48 15.21 7.11 -6.47
N PRO A 49 15.52 5.94 -5.87
CA PRO A 49 14.79 5.44 -4.71
C PRO A 49 14.72 6.47 -3.56
N TYR A 50 13.51 6.69 -3.04
CA TYR A 50 13.25 7.65 -1.94
C TYR A 50 12.49 7.03 -0.76
N ILE A 51 11.98 5.81 -0.89
CA ILE A 51 11.39 5.07 0.24
C ILE A 51 12.54 4.30 0.94
N PRO A 52 12.81 4.55 2.24
CA PRO A 52 13.95 3.98 2.94
C PRO A 52 13.69 2.51 3.36
N VAL A 53 13.47 1.65 2.38
CA VAL A 53 13.20 0.22 2.55
C VAL A 53 14.07 -0.60 1.60
N ARG A 54 14.36 -1.86 1.98
CA ARG A 54 15.17 -2.77 1.15
C ARG A 54 14.38 -3.41 0.00
N LEU A 55 13.07 -3.19 -0.04
CA LEU A 55 12.15 -3.77 -1.02
C LEU A 55 11.92 -2.78 -2.17
N LYS A 56 11.70 -3.31 -3.38
CA LYS A 56 11.39 -2.55 -4.60
C LYS A 56 9.94 -2.06 -4.60
N VAL A 57 9.57 -1.26 -3.60
CA VAL A 57 8.18 -0.90 -3.30
C VAL A 57 7.60 -0.02 -4.40
N THR A 58 8.32 1.02 -4.81
CA THR A 58 7.91 1.92 -5.89
C THR A 58 7.79 1.17 -7.21
N GLU A 59 8.79 0.36 -7.54
CA GLU A 59 8.85 -0.35 -8.81
C GLU A 59 7.77 -1.43 -8.92
N SER A 60 7.52 -2.15 -7.83
CA SER A 60 6.45 -3.15 -7.78
C SER A 60 5.07 -2.50 -7.90
N SER A 61 4.84 -1.39 -7.19
CA SER A 61 3.57 -0.67 -7.27
C SER A 61 3.32 -0.11 -8.67
N ALA A 62 4.32 0.57 -9.23
CA ALA A 62 4.22 1.15 -10.56
C ALA A 62 4.02 0.08 -11.65
N ALA A 63 4.71 -1.06 -11.55
CA ALA A 63 4.53 -2.17 -12.47
C ALA A 63 3.12 -2.80 -12.38
N LEU A 64 2.55 -2.90 -11.17
CA LEU A 64 1.17 -3.37 -11.00
C LEU A 64 0.15 -2.38 -11.57
N TRP A 65 0.39 -1.07 -11.42
CA TRP A 65 -0.43 -0.03 -12.07
C TRP A 65 -0.28 -0.06 -13.59
N ALA A 66 0.92 -0.33 -14.12
CA ALA A 66 1.13 -0.55 -15.54
C ALA A 66 0.30 -1.71 -16.05
N LEU A 67 0.35 -2.86 -15.37
CA LEU A 67 -0.46 -4.03 -15.72
C LEU A 67 -1.96 -3.69 -15.72
N ALA A 68 -2.46 -3.05 -14.66
CA ALA A 68 -3.87 -2.63 -14.58
C ALA A 68 -4.26 -1.69 -15.72
N ALA A 69 -3.39 -0.73 -16.07
CA ALA A 69 -3.62 0.19 -17.18
C ALA A 69 -3.60 -0.51 -18.54
N THR A 70 -2.73 -1.51 -18.75
CA THR A 70 -2.71 -2.32 -19.97
C THR A 70 -3.99 -3.14 -20.12
N TYR A 71 -4.49 -3.74 -19.03
CA TYR A 71 -5.81 -4.39 -19.03
C TYR A 71 -6.92 -3.41 -19.38
N ALA A 72 -6.90 -2.19 -18.81
CA ALA A 72 -7.88 -1.16 -19.14
C ALA A 72 -7.82 -0.79 -20.64
N ASN A 73 -6.63 -0.63 -21.21
CA ASN A 73 -6.45 -0.38 -22.64
C ASN A 73 -6.99 -1.53 -23.50
N ALA A 74 -6.74 -2.79 -23.12
CA ALA A 74 -7.28 -3.96 -23.82
C ALA A 74 -8.81 -3.98 -23.78
N ILE A 75 -9.43 -3.72 -22.63
CA ILE A 75 -10.89 -3.65 -22.48
C ILE A 75 -11.47 -2.52 -23.33
N VAL A 76 -10.84 -1.35 -23.30
CA VAL A 76 -11.31 -0.19 -24.08
C VAL A 76 -11.20 -0.44 -25.57
N HIS A 77 -10.10 -1.03 -26.01
CA HIS A 77 -9.92 -1.46 -27.39
C HIS A 77 -11.01 -2.47 -27.80
N GLU A 78 -11.23 -3.54 -27.02
CA GLU A 78 -12.21 -4.58 -27.38
C GLU A 78 -13.66 -4.09 -27.37
N ARG A 79 -14.04 -3.25 -26.41
CA ARG A 79 -15.43 -2.82 -26.24
C ARG A 79 -15.79 -1.62 -27.11
N TYR A 80 -14.83 -0.75 -27.41
CA TYR A 80 -15.10 0.55 -28.02
C TYR A 80 -14.25 0.83 -29.26
N ALA A 81 -13.34 -0.09 -29.65
CA ALA A 81 -12.40 0.10 -30.77
C ALA A 81 -11.57 1.39 -30.65
N ILE A 82 -11.27 1.81 -29.41
CA ILE A 82 -10.43 2.98 -29.12
C ILE A 82 -9.01 2.50 -28.86
N GLU A 83 -8.06 3.01 -29.64
CA GLU A 83 -6.64 2.85 -29.39
C GLU A 83 -6.12 4.01 -28.53
N GLN A 84 -5.40 3.68 -27.46
CA GLN A 84 -4.82 4.67 -26.56
C GLN A 84 -3.58 4.11 -25.85
N SER A 85 -2.75 5.00 -25.34
CA SER A 85 -1.60 4.69 -24.50
C SER A 85 -1.89 5.01 -23.03
N ALA A 86 -1.20 4.34 -22.12
CA ALA A 86 -1.23 4.66 -20.70
C ALA A 86 0.14 5.16 -20.24
N THR A 87 0.16 6.23 -19.47
CA THR A 87 1.39 6.73 -18.82
C THR A 87 1.27 6.55 -17.32
N VAL A 88 2.17 5.76 -16.74
CA VAL A 88 2.22 5.49 -15.30
C VAL A 88 3.19 6.46 -14.64
N ASN A 89 2.68 7.19 -13.65
CA ASN A 89 3.49 8.05 -12.80
C ASN A 89 3.94 7.26 -11.56
N THR A 90 5.24 7.00 -11.43
CA THR A 90 5.83 6.19 -10.34
C THR A 90 5.69 6.86 -8.97
N ASP A 91 5.63 8.19 -8.91
CA ASP A 91 5.42 8.93 -7.67
C ASP A 91 3.99 8.77 -7.15
N LEU A 92 3.00 8.87 -8.03
CA LEU A 92 1.60 8.59 -7.68
C LEU A 92 1.39 7.11 -7.34
N ALA A 93 2.03 6.19 -8.06
CA ALA A 93 1.98 4.76 -7.73
C ALA A 93 2.57 4.47 -6.34
N SER A 94 3.63 5.19 -5.96
CA SER A 94 4.22 5.08 -4.62
C SER A 94 3.31 5.68 -3.54
N LEU A 95 2.75 6.87 -3.79
CA LEU A 95 1.81 7.54 -2.89
C LEU A 95 0.54 6.71 -2.66
N PHE A 96 0.08 5.96 -3.66
CA PHE A 96 -1.09 5.09 -3.53
C PHE A 96 -0.95 4.09 -2.36
N LEU A 97 0.25 3.56 -2.12
CA LEU A 97 0.51 2.60 -1.04
C LEU A 97 0.30 3.17 0.36
N VAL A 98 0.44 4.49 0.50
CA VAL A 98 0.23 5.21 1.77
C VAL A 98 -1.00 6.10 1.71
N SER A 99 -1.83 5.96 0.67
CA SER A 99 -2.97 6.84 0.42
C SER A 99 -3.94 6.89 1.59
N GLY A 100 -4.20 5.76 2.27
CA GLY A 100 -5.06 5.73 3.46
C GLY A 100 -4.58 6.61 4.62
N ILE A 101 -3.29 6.95 4.68
CA ILE A 101 -2.69 7.77 5.74
C ILE A 101 -2.57 9.23 5.30
N VAL A 102 -2.20 9.48 4.03
CA VAL A 102 -1.92 10.84 3.52
C VAL A 102 -3.12 11.49 2.81
N SER A 103 -4.25 10.79 2.73
CA SER A 103 -5.47 11.30 2.10
C SER A 103 -5.95 12.59 2.74
N ARG A 104 -6.54 13.45 1.90
CA ARG A 104 -7.17 14.71 2.30
C ARG A 104 -8.56 14.81 1.70
N VAL A 105 -9.49 15.38 2.46
CA VAL A 105 -10.84 15.73 1.99
C VAL A 105 -10.98 17.24 2.13
N ASP A 106 -11.26 17.93 1.03
CA ASP A 106 -11.31 19.40 0.97
C ASP A 106 -10.06 20.08 1.58
N GLY A 107 -8.88 19.51 1.30
CA GLY A 107 -7.59 19.99 1.82
C GLY A 107 -7.29 19.60 3.27
N LYS A 108 -8.26 19.11 4.04
CA LYS A 108 -8.09 18.69 5.43
C LYS A 108 -7.56 17.25 5.53
N PRO A 109 -6.61 16.97 6.44
CA PRO A 109 -6.15 15.59 6.68
C PRO A 109 -7.27 14.77 7.34
N LEU A 110 -7.21 13.44 7.23
CA LEU A 110 -8.19 12.55 7.89
C LEU A 110 -8.17 12.64 9.44
N THR A 111 -7.15 13.27 10.02
CA THR A 111 -7.04 13.57 11.46
C THR A 111 -7.77 14.85 11.86
N ASP A 112 -8.33 15.62 10.92
CA ASP A 112 -9.18 16.78 11.21
C ASP A 112 -10.41 16.35 12.02
N ALA A 113 -10.74 17.07 13.09
CA ALA A 113 -11.77 16.65 14.05
C ALA A 113 -13.16 16.48 13.39
N ASP A 114 -13.52 17.34 12.44
CA ASP A 114 -14.82 17.26 11.76
C ASP A 114 -14.89 16.03 10.84
N LEU A 115 -13.77 15.67 10.21
CA LEU A 115 -13.68 14.46 9.39
C LEU A 115 -13.63 13.21 10.26
N ALA A 116 -12.86 13.25 11.35
CA ALA A 116 -12.77 12.17 12.33
C ALA A 116 -14.13 11.80 12.90
N ALA A 117 -14.91 12.80 13.32
CA ALA A 117 -16.27 12.59 13.83
C ALA A 117 -17.17 11.82 12.85
N ARG A 118 -16.98 11.97 11.53
CA ARG A 118 -17.78 11.27 10.51
C ARG A 118 -17.48 9.78 10.45
N TYR A 119 -16.23 9.37 10.64
CA TYR A 119 -15.85 7.96 10.55
C TYR A 119 -15.76 7.25 11.91
N SER A 120 -15.58 7.98 13.01
CA SER A 120 -15.54 7.42 14.37
C SER A 120 -16.82 6.68 14.74
N ALA A 121 -17.97 7.08 14.18
CA ALA A 121 -19.24 6.36 14.37
C ALA A 121 -19.21 4.91 13.84
N TYR A 122 -18.30 4.60 12.91
CA TYR A 122 -18.11 3.25 12.37
C TYR A 122 -17.03 2.45 13.11
N ASP A 123 -16.43 3.01 14.16
CA ASP A 123 -15.50 2.31 15.03
C ASP A 123 -16.22 1.47 16.08
N LEU A 124 -16.91 0.44 15.61
CA LEU A 124 -17.71 -0.45 16.46
C LEU A 124 -16.88 -1.32 17.41
N GLY A 125 -15.57 -1.43 17.18
CA GLY A 125 -14.65 -2.19 18.03
C GLY A 125 -13.70 -1.32 18.85
N HIS A 126 -13.93 0.00 18.84
CA HIS A 126 -13.14 0.98 19.57
C HIS A 126 -11.64 0.94 19.24
N ILE A 127 -11.28 0.65 17.99
CA ILE A 127 -9.88 0.55 17.55
C ILE A 127 -9.14 1.88 17.60
N PHE A 128 -9.85 3.02 17.64
CA PHE A 128 -9.23 4.33 17.83
C PHE A 128 -8.82 4.59 19.28
N GLU A 129 -9.26 3.76 20.24
CA GLU A 129 -8.72 3.78 21.59
C GLU A 129 -7.28 3.26 21.60
N ARG A 130 -6.34 4.03 22.14
CA ARG A 130 -4.90 3.71 22.06
C ARG A 130 -4.54 2.35 22.66
N TRP A 131 -5.21 1.97 23.75
CA TRP A 131 -5.10 0.65 24.37
C TRP A 131 -5.43 -0.50 23.39
N ARG A 132 -6.51 -0.35 22.62
CA ARG A 132 -6.98 -1.34 21.65
C ARG A 132 -6.17 -1.30 20.36
N PHE A 133 -5.76 -0.11 19.93
CA PHE A 133 -4.90 0.10 18.77
C PHE A 133 -3.58 -0.66 18.92
N ASN A 134 -2.98 -0.61 20.12
CA ASN A 134 -1.73 -1.31 20.45
C ASN A 134 -1.82 -2.83 20.31
N CYS A 135 -3.01 -3.44 20.27
CA CYS A 135 -3.12 -4.85 19.92
C CYS A 135 -2.64 -5.18 18.49
N THR A 136 -2.45 -4.18 17.63
CA THR A 136 -1.79 -4.33 16.31
C THR A 136 -0.37 -3.77 16.36
N ASN A 137 0.55 -4.52 16.97
CA ASN A 137 1.94 -4.11 17.12
C ASN A 137 2.89 -5.32 17.26
N VAL A 138 4.20 -5.08 17.22
CA VAL A 138 5.24 -6.09 17.36
C VAL A 138 5.80 -6.08 18.78
N TYR A 139 5.70 -7.21 19.48
CA TYR A 139 6.10 -7.35 20.88
C TYR A 139 7.23 -8.36 21.07
N PRO A 140 8.18 -8.09 21.98
CA PRO A 140 9.19 -9.07 22.37
C PRO A 140 8.56 -10.22 23.16
N THR A 141 9.11 -11.41 23.00
CA THR A 141 8.70 -12.62 23.72
C THR A 141 9.81 -13.07 24.66
N ARG A 142 9.48 -13.98 25.61
CA ARG A 142 10.42 -14.42 26.65
C ARG A 142 11.72 -15.05 26.11
N ASP A 143 11.68 -15.63 24.92
CA ASP A 143 12.85 -16.28 24.31
C ASP A 143 13.66 -15.36 23.38
N GLY A 144 13.39 -14.04 23.42
CA GLY A 144 14.10 -13.05 22.62
C GLY A 144 13.62 -12.92 21.18
N ARG A 145 12.59 -13.69 20.76
CA ARG A 145 11.93 -13.49 19.47
C ARG A 145 10.85 -12.41 19.56
N PHE A 146 10.37 -11.96 18.41
CA PHE A 146 9.28 -11.00 18.29
C PHE A 146 8.01 -11.66 17.74
N PHE A 147 6.86 -11.20 18.20
CA PHE A 147 5.55 -11.63 17.71
C PHE A 147 4.74 -10.43 17.24
N HIS A 148 4.23 -10.47 16.02
CA HIS A 148 3.30 -9.46 15.50
C HIS A 148 1.88 -9.83 15.93
N LEU A 149 1.36 -9.06 16.88
CA LEU A 149 -0.01 -9.15 17.33
C LEU A 149 -0.90 -8.34 16.38
N HIS A 150 -2.13 -8.79 16.14
CA HIS A 150 -3.11 -8.03 15.39
C HIS A 150 -4.45 -7.96 16.15
N GLY A 151 -4.96 -6.74 16.35
CA GLY A 151 -6.23 -6.46 17.02
C GLY A 151 -7.45 -6.59 16.10
N SER A 152 -7.27 -6.83 14.80
CA SER A 152 -8.35 -6.78 13.80
C SER A 152 -9.15 -5.46 13.90
N ARG A 153 -10.47 -5.51 13.65
CA ARG A 153 -11.40 -4.38 13.91
C ARG A 153 -12.11 -4.48 15.27
N ASN A 154 -11.74 -5.45 16.10
CA ASN A 154 -12.19 -5.59 17.49
C ASN A 154 -11.12 -6.36 18.28
N SER A 155 -10.39 -5.64 19.13
CA SER A 155 -9.26 -6.16 19.89
C SER A 155 -9.64 -7.04 21.10
N ASP A 156 -10.93 -7.23 21.41
CA ASP A 156 -11.38 -7.98 22.60
C ASP A 156 -10.83 -9.41 22.65
N LYS A 157 -10.82 -10.10 21.51
CA LYS A 157 -10.29 -11.48 21.43
C LYS A 157 -8.80 -11.51 21.76
N THR A 158 -8.06 -10.57 21.18
CA THR A 158 -6.62 -10.44 21.37
C THR A 158 -6.30 -10.12 22.83
N LEU A 159 -6.98 -9.14 23.42
CA LEU A 159 -6.84 -8.78 24.84
C LEU A 159 -7.17 -9.97 25.76
N THR A 160 -8.26 -10.70 25.47
CA THR A 160 -8.67 -11.87 26.26
C THR A 160 -7.62 -12.98 26.22
N ILE A 161 -7.06 -13.30 25.05
CA ILE A 161 -6.00 -14.32 24.89
C ILE A 161 -4.75 -13.91 25.66
N MET A 162 -4.40 -12.62 25.62
CA MET A 162 -3.27 -12.05 26.36
C MET A 162 -3.56 -11.87 27.85
N LYS A 163 -4.78 -12.17 28.31
CA LYS A 163 -5.26 -11.98 29.69
C LYS A 163 -5.12 -10.52 30.17
N LEU A 164 -5.38 -9.58 29.25
CA LEU A 164 -5.35 -8.14 29.47
C LEU A 164 -6.78 -7.58 29.61
N PRO A 165 -6.96 -6.45 30.31
CA PRO A 165 -8.27 -5.83 30.49
C PRO A 165 -8.87 -5.32 29.16
N LEU A 166 -10.18 -5.44 29.01
CA LEU A 166 -10.92 -4.93 27.84
C LEU A 166 -11.17 -3.42 27.90
N CYS A 167 -11.23 -2.86 29.11
CA CYS A 167 -11.38 -1.43 29.33
C CYS A 167 -9.99 -0.80 29.40
N PRO A 168 -9.75 0.34 28.73
CA PRO A 168 -8.47 1.03 28.82
C PRO A 168 -8.13 1.35 30.28
N PRO A 169 -6.90 1.07 30.75
CA PRO A 169 -6.42 1.62 32.01
C PRO A 169 -6.47 3.15 31.95
N LYS A 170 -6.36 3.84 33.10
CA LYS A 170 -6.29 5.33 33.16
C LYS A 170 -5.06 5.93 32.45
N MET A 171 -4.32 5.12 31.69
CA MET A 171 -3.11 5.46 30.97
C MET A 171 -3.50 5.88 29.56
N THR A 172 -3.18 7.12 29.23
CA THR A 172 -3.43 7.70 27.90
C THR A 172 -2.17 7.82 27.06
N ASP A 173 -1.00 7.71 27.70
CA ASP A 173 0.29 7.74 27.04
C ASP A 173 0.67 6.36 26.48
N GLU A 174 1.25 6.34 25.29
CA GLU A 174 1.64 5.10 24.61
C GLU A 174 2.78 4.38 25.33
N MET A 175 3.77 5.12 25.81
CA MET A 175 4.92 4.55 26.48
C MET A 175 4.55 4.00 27.85
N GLU A 176 3.52 4.53 28.49
CA GLU A 176 2.91 3.92 29.66
C GLU A 176 2.23 2.58 29.31
N ILE A 177 1.48 2.51 28.20
CA ILE A 177 0.74 1.30 27.80
C ILE A 177 1.65 0.13 27.40
N ILE A 178 2.84 0.40 26.84
CA ILE A 178 3.73 -0.64 26.27
C ILE A 178 4.81 -1.10 27.28
N GLN A 179 4.87 -0.53 28.49
CA GLN A 179 5.76 -0.99 29.57
C GLN A 179 5.36 -2.36 30.13
#